data_AF-A0A7R9GE88-F1
#
_entry.id   AF-A0A7R9GE88-F1
#
_cell.length_a   1.000
_cell.length_b   1.000
_cell.length_c   1.000
_cell.angle_alpha   90.00
_cell.angle_beta   90.00
_cell.angle_gamma   90.00
#
_symmetry.space_group_name_H-M   'P 1'
#
loop_
_entity.id
_entity.type
_entity.pdbx_description
1 polymer ?
#
loop_
_entity_poly.entity_id
_entity_poly.type
_entity_poly.pdbx_seq_one_letter_code
_entity_poly.pdbx_strand_id
1 'polypeptide(L)'
;MHMYRDHVRQKTLQDWKFWIFSHLTDPLAESFNNSVSTASLDDLFRTTSSWAEQHCALVALRPSVLASLRQLSTNTSILSNPLKLAEEAADAVSKQEVHEASNSS
;
A
#
# COMPACT_ATOMS: atom_id res chain seq x y z
N MET A 1 7.14 -6.85 -6.10
CA MET A 1 6.58 -5.54 -5.72
C MET A 1 6.41 -4.56 -6.87
N HIS A 2 7.27 -4.56 -7.90
CA HIS A 2 7.16 -3.64 -9.05
C HIS A 2 5.75 -3.59 -9.69
N MET A 3 5.16 -4.74 -10.06
CA MET A 3 3.81 -4.77 -10.67
C MET A 3 2.72 -4.19 -9.77
N TYR A 4 2.84 -4.35 -8.45
CA TYR A 4 1.92 -3.77 -7.49
C TYR A 4 2.10 -2.25 -7.39
N ARG A 5 3.36 -1.76 -7.38
CA ARG A 5 3.68 -0.32 -7.39
C ARG A 5 3.18 0.36 -8.67
N ASP A 6 3.37 -0.27 -9.83
CA ASP A 6 2.85 0.22 -11.11
C ASP A 6 1.32 0.32 -11.09
N HIS A 7 0.65 -0.69 -10.55
CA HIS A 7 -0.80 -0.70 -10.40
C HIS A 7 -1.28 0.44 -9.49
N VAL A 8 -0.64 0.60 -8.32
CA VAL A 8 -0.94 1.69 -7.39
C VAL A 8 -0.78 3.04 -8.05
N ARG A 9 0.28 3.23 -8.82
CA ARG A 9 0.52 4.47 -9.58
C ARG A 9 -0.60 4.74 -10.58
N GLN A 10 -0.88 3.78 -11.46
CA GLN A 10 -1.92 3.95 -12.49
C GLN A 10 -3.28 4.27 -11.87
N LYS A 11 -3.64 3.59 -10.77
CA LYS A 11 -4.88 3.83 -10.05
C LYS A 11 -4.91 5.17 -9.32
N THR A 12 -3.80 5.59 -8.73
CA THR A 12 -3.68 6.89 -8.07
C THR A 12 -3.88 8.05 -9.04
N LEU A 13 -3.34 7.94 -10.27
CA LEU A 13 -3.53 8.96 -11.30
C LEU A 13 -4.98 9.04 -11.81
N GLN A 14 -5.76 7.96 -11.70
CA GLN A 14 -7.19 7.93 -12.04
C GLN A 14 -8.07 8.41 -10.89
N ASP A 15 -7.80 7.95 -9.66
CA ASP A 15 -8.46 8.39 -8.44
C ASP A 15 -7.43 8.49 -7.31
N TRP A 16 -7.13 9.72 -6.91
CA TRP A 16 -6.16 10.00 -5.84
C TRP A 16 -6.53 9.34 -4.50
N LYS A 17 -7.81 9.00 -4.26
CA LYS A 17 -8.23 8.29 -3.04
C LYS A 17 -7.62 6.89 -2.97
N PHE A 18 -7.29 6.30 -4.12
CA PHE A 18 -6.59 5.02 -4.17
C PHE A 18 -5.22 5.08 -3.52
N TRP A 19 -4.57 6.24 -3.54
CA TRP A 19 -3.28 6.44 -2.88
C TRP A 19 -3.37 6.26 -1.36
N ILE A 20 -4.44 6.77 -0.73
CA ILE A 20 -4.68 6.52 0.70
C ILE A 20 -4.86 5.03 0.95
N PHE A 21 -5.61 4.35 0.09
CA PHE A 21 -5.82 2.92 0.19
C PHE A 21 -4.52 2.13 0.03
N SER A 22 -3.63 2.52 -0.90
CA SER A 22 -2.35 1.86 -1.09
C SER A 22 -1.48 1.95 0.15
N HIS A 23 -1.43 3.10 0.83
CA HIS A 23 -0.73 3.22 2.12
C HIS A 23 -1.25 2.26 3.21
N LEU A 24 -2.49 1.80 3.10
CA LEU A 24 -3.07 0.80 4.01
C LEU A 24 -2.76 -0.63 3.58
N THR A 25 -2.74 -0.89 2.26
CA THR A 25 -2.54 -2.23 1.70
C THR A 25 -1.08 -2.60 1.47
N ASP A 26 -0.17 -1.64 1.32
CA ASP A 26 1.27 -1.87 1.15
C ASP A 26 1.86 -2.83 2.22
N PRO A 27 1.69 -2.58 3.53
CA PRO A 27 2.24 -3.48 4.55
C PRO A 27 1.59 -4.87 4.53
N LEU A 28 0.32 -4.95 4.09
CA LEU A 28 -0.38 -6.23 3.95
C LEU A 28 0.14 -7.01 2.74
N ALA A 29 0.32 -6.36 1.60
CA ALA A 29 0.87 -6.97 0.39
C ALA A 29 2.29 -7.50 0.63
N GLU A 30 3.10 -6.78 1.40
CA GLU A 30 4.44 -7.23 1.78
C GLU A 30 4.40 -8.43 2.71
N SER A 31 3.58 -8.36 3.77
CA SER A 31 3.38 -9.48 4.69
C SER A 31 2.87 -10.73 3.96
N PHE A 32 1.94 -10.58 3.03
CA PHE A 32 1.40 -11.68 2.23
C PHE A 32 2.50 -12.37 1.42
N ASN A 33 3.30 -11.60 0.66
CA ASN A 33 4.39 -12.14 -0.15
C ASN A 33 5.44 -12.89 0.67
N ASN A 34 5.65 -12.48 1.92
CA ASN A 34 6.62 -13.10 2.81
C ASN A 34 6.09 -14.33 3.57
N SER A 35 4.76 -14.44 3.73
CA SER A 35 4.14 -15.42 4.63
C SER A 35 3.36 -16.53 3.92
N VAL A 36 2.84 -16.26 2.73
CA VAL A 36 2.00 -17.21 1.99
C VAL A 36 2.85 -18.14 1.13
N SER A 37 2.62 -19.44 1.27
CA SER A 37 3.34 -20.46 0.51
C SER A 37 2.69 -20.68 -0.85
N THR A 38 3.51 -20.84 -1.89
CA THR A 38 3.08 -21.19 -3.25
C THR A 38 3.52 -22.61 -3.65
N ALA A 39 3.94 -23.43 -2.67
CA ALA A 39 4.48 -24.77 -2.91
C ALA A 39 3.45 -25.77 -3.48
N SER A 40 2.18 -25.61 -3.10
CA SER A 40 1.06 -26.39 -3.60
C SER A 40 -0.23 -25.57 -3.48
N LEU A 41 -1.29 -25.99 -4.19
CA LEU A 41 -2.59 -25.33 -4.11
C LEU A 41 -3.19 -25.47 -2.69
N ASP A 42 -3.09 -26.65 -2.06
CA ASP A 42 -3.53 -26.87 -0.69
C ASP A 42 -2.77 -26.01 0.33
N ASP A 43 -1.44 -25.90 0.18
CA ASP A 43 -0.64 -25.04 1.06
C ASP A 43 -0.94 -23.56 0.83
N LEU A 44 -1.17 -23.14 -0.42
CA LEU A 44 -1.59 -21.78 -0.75
C LEU A 44 -2.89 -21.42 -0.03
N PHE A 45 -3.91 -22.28 -0.13
CA PHE A 45 -5.19 -22.05 0.56
C PHE A 45 -5.03 -21.99 2.08
N ARG A 46 -4.33 -22.97 2.68
CA ARG A 46 -4.09 -23.02 4.13
C ARG A 46 -3.33 -21.80 4.64
N THR A 47 -2.21 -21.47 4.00
CA THR A 47 -1.35 -20.37 4.45
C THR A 47 -1.99 -19.01 4.18
N THR A 48 -2.74 -18.85 3.09
CA THR A 48 -3.54 -17.63 2.84
C THR A 48 -4.62 -17.44 3.90
N SER A 49 -5.36 -18.49 4.25
CA SER A 49 -6.41 -18.40 5.28
C SER A 49 -5.82 -18.03 6.63
N SER A 50 -4.73 -18.71 7.03
CA SER A 50 -4.04 -18.42 8.28
C SER A 50 -3.46 -16.99 8.31
N TRP A 51 -2.91 -16.51 7.19
CA TRP A 51 -2.40 -15.15 7.07
C TRP A 51 -3.54 -14.12 7.22
N ALA A 52 -4.68 -14.34 6.57
CA ALA A 52 -5.81 -13.44 6.64
C ALA A 52 -6.38 -13.33 8.07
N GLU A 53 -6.45 -14.44 8.80
CA GLU A 53 -6.87 -14.45 10.21
C GLU A 53 -5.93 -13.65 11.11
N GLN A 54 -4.63 -13.70 10.84
CA GLN A 54 -3.60 -13.03 11.64
C GLN A 54 -3.45 -11.53 11.31
N HIS A 55 -3.59 -11.16 10.03
CA HIS A 55 -3.24 -9.82 9.55
C HIS A 55 -4.45 -8.99 9.11
N CYS A 56 -5.56 -9.62 8.71
CA CYS A 56 -6.77 -8.93 8.25
C CYS A 56 -7.89 -8.87 9.29
N ALA A 57 -7.70 -9.47 10.47
CA ALA A 57 -8.64 -9.29 11.58
C ALA A 57 -8.65 -7.83 12.06
N LEU A 58 -9.81 -7.32 12.49
CA LEU A 58 -9.96 -5.91 12.89
C LEU A 58 -8.97 -5.48 13.99
N VAL A 59 -8.67 -6.39 14.92
CA VAL A 59 -7.69 -6.16 16.00
C VAL A 59 -6.27 -5.97 15.46
N ALA A 60 -5.90 -6.66 14.38
CA ALA A 60 -4.59 -6.55 13.74
C ALA A 60 -4.51 -5.37 12.75
N LEU A 61 -5.61 -5.10 12.03
CA LEU A 61 -5.68 -3.99 11.08
C LEU A 61 -5.67 -2.63 11.77
N ARG A 62 -6.36 -2.48 12.90
CA ARG A 62 -6.53 -1.17 13.55
C ARG A 62 -5.21 -0.44 13.83
N PRO A 63 -4.17 -1.07 14.43
CA PRO A 63 -2.86 -0.44 14.60
C PRO A 63 -2.22 -0.02 13.27
N SER A 64 -2.26 -0.88 12.25
CA SER A 64 -1.68 -0.62 10.94
C SER A 64 -2.37 0.56 10.23
N VAL A 65 -3.70 0.55 10.21
CA VAL A 65 -4.52 1.62 9.63
C VAL A 65 -4.26 2.95 10.33
N LEU A 66 -4.23 2.97 11.67
CA LEU A 66 -3.95 4.18 12.43
C LEU A 66 -2.52 4.70 12.19
N ALA A 67 -1.53 3.79 12.06
CA ALA A 67 -0.17 4.16 11.73
C ALA A 67 -0.08 4.81 10.34
N SER A 68 -0.71 4.23 9.31
CA SER A 68 -0.75 4.79 7.96
C SER A 68 -1.50 6.14 7.92
N LEU A 69 -2.65 6.25 8.59
CA LEU A 69 -3.39 7.52 8.69
C LEU A 69 -2.57 8.60 9.41
N ARG A 70 -1.81 8.23 10.44
CA ARG A 70 -0.89 9.15 11.11
C ARG A 70 0.21 9.60 10.16
N GLN A 71 0.85 8.68 9.43
CA GLN A 71 1.88 9.03 8.44
C GLN A 71 1.35 9.97 7.36
N LEU A 72 0.16 9.68 6.82
CA LEU A 72 -0.50 10.56 5.86
C LEU A 72 -0.75 11.94 6.48
N SER A 73 -1.24 11.99 7.71
CA SER A 73 -1.50 13.26 8.41
C SER A 73 -0.25 14.09 8.67
N THR A 74 0.92 13.45 8.87
CA THR A 74 2.18 14.15 9.15
C THR A 74 2.97 14.53 7.90
N ASN A 75 2.83 13.75 6.82
CA ASN A 75 3.62 13.90 5.59
C ASN A 75 2.86 14.60 4.46
N THR A 76 1.60 14.97 4.69
CA THR A 76 0.76 15.66 3.71
C THR A 76 0.09 16.86 4.35
N SER A 77 -0.48 17.73 3.51
CA SER A 77 -1.23 18.88 3.97
C SER A 77 -2.68 18.55 4.37
N ILE A 78 -3.08 17.26 4.44
CA ILE A 78 -4.49 16.85 4.60
C ILE A 78 -5.23 17.54 5.75
N LEU A 79 -4.56 17.77 6.89
CA LEU A 79 -5.17 18.39 8.07
C LEU A 79 -5.36 19.92 7.94
N SER A 80 -4.57 20.57 7.08
CA SER A 80 -4.56 22.03 6.93
C SER A 80 -5.19 22.48 5.61
N ASN A 81 -5.03 21.70 4.54
CA ASN A 81 -5.57 21.96 3.22
C ASN A 81 -5.83 20.63 2.48
N PRO A 82 -7.00 19.99 2.69
CA PRO A 82 -7.32 18.69 2.10
C PRO A 82 -7.43 18.71 0.57
N LEU A 83 -7.60 19.88 -0.06
CA LEU A 83 -7.72 19.98 -1.52
C LEU A 83 -6.39 19.70 -2.23
N LYS A 84 -5.25 19.90 -1.55
CA LYS A 84 -3.92 19.64 -2.11
C LYS A 84 -3.57 18.15 -2.18
N LEU A 85 -4.31 17.30 -1.48
CA LEU A 85 -3.96 15.90 -1.34
C LEU A 85 -3.96 15.15 -2.68
N ALA A 86 -4.81 15.57 -3.63
CA ALA A 86 -4.82 15.01 -4.98
C ALA A 86 -3.50 15.28 -5.73
N GLU A 87 -2.97 16.50 -5.61
CA GLU A 87 -1.69 16.90 -6.19
C GLU A 87 -0.53 16.20 -5.48
N GLU A 88 -0.53 16.20 -4.14
CA GLU A 88 0.49 15.53 -3.32
C GLU A 88 0.57 14.02 -3.62
N ALA A 89 -0.57 13.37 -3.85
CA ALA A 89 -0.64 11.97 -4.26
C ALA A 89 -0.04 11.73 -5.65
N ALA A 90 -0.39 12.57 -6.63
CA ALA A 90 0.13 12.49 -8.00
C ALA A 90 1.66 12.72 -8.05
N ASP A 91 2.15 13.68 -7.28
CA ASP A 91 3.57 13.96 -7.13
C ASP A 91 4.31 12.79 -6.46
N ALA A 92 3.73 12.20 -5.42
CA ALA A 92 4.34 11.08 -4.70
C ALA A 92 4.57 9.87 -5.61
N VAL A 93 3.57 9.50 -6.44
CA VAL A 93 3.70 8.37 -7.37
C VAL A 93 4.60 8.68 -8.56
N SER A 94 4.72 9.96 -8.96
CA SER A 94 5.64 10.38 -10.04
C SER A 94 7.10 10.39 -9.58
N LYS A 95 7.38 10.81 -8.33
CA LYS A 95 8.72 10.76 -7.74
C LYS A 95 9.22 9.32 -7.55
N GLN A 96 8.32 8.37 -7.26
CA GLN A 96 8.67 6.96 -7.13
C GLN A 96 9.22 6.36 -8.44
N GLU A 97 8.70 6.74 -9.62
CA GLU A 97 9.21 6.26 -10.91
C GLU A 97 10.63 6.77 -11.20
N VAL A 98 10.92 8.03 -10.88
CA VAL A 98 12.24 8.63 -11.13
C VAL A 98 13.33 7.91 -10.33
N HIS A 99 13.01 7.48 -9.10
CA HIS A 99 13.94 6.72 -8.26
C HIS A 99 14.20 5.31 -8.81
N GLU A 100 13.17 4.63 -9.34
CA GLU A 100 13.34 3.29 -9.95
C GLU A 100 14.10 3.33 -11.29
N ALA A 101 13.86 4.35 -12.13
CA ALA A 101 14.58 4.55 -13.38
C ALA A 101 16.07 4.85 -13.15
N SER A 102 16.39 5.60 -12.09
CA SER A 102 17.77 5.94 -11.72
C SER A 102 18.55 4.75 -11.16
N ASN A 103 17.89 3.80 -10.48
CA ASN A 103 18.52 2.58 -9.96
C ASN A 103 18.64 1.46 -11.01
N SER A 104 18.03 1.63 -12.19
CA SER A 104 18.04 0.67 -13.29
C SER A 104 19.00 1.06 -14.42
N SER A 105 19.75 2.17 -14.27
CA SER A 105 20.69 2.72 -15.25
C SER A 105 22.14 2.60 -14.81
#